data_AF-A0A2R9LCK4-F1
#
_entry.id   AF-A0A2R9LCK4-F1
#
_cell.length_a   1.000
_cell.length_b   1.000
_cell.length_c   1.000
_cell.angle_alpha   90.00
_cell.angle_beta   90.00
_cell.angle_gamma   90.00
#
_symmetry.space_group_name_H-M   'P 1'
#
loop_
_entity.id
_entity.type
_entity.pdbx_description
1 polymer ?
#
loop_
_entity_poly.entity_id
_entity_poly.type
_entity_poly.pdbx_seq_one_letter_code
_entity_poly.pdbx_strand_id
1 'polypeptide(L)'
;LRPHTSESLLVLRGLGVQTRSQGPGYLFSSRLLPFGPAGGSGGGGGGGGGGGGGGGRRFIPVDKVRDVLINEAFLGFEVRYYLVIVVEGEEELVVVFPRLLPGRRTVEAVWRGVRGCLYEPEPGRRVDGKG
;
A
#
# COMPACT_ATOMS: atom_id res chain seq x y z
N LEU A 1 20.50 7.23 -19.04
CA LEU A 1 19.70 7.63 -17.86
C LEU A 1 19.13 6.37 -17.23
N ARG A 2 19.42 6.10 -15.95
CA ARG A 2 18.85 4.93 -15.26
C ARG A 2 17.38 5.23 -14.95
N PRO A 3 16.44 4.31 -15.20
CA PRO A 3 15.07 4.51 -14.76
C PRO A 3 15.03 4.54 -13.23
N HIS A 4 14.58 5.66 -12.65
CA HIS A 4 14.39 5.81 -11.22
C HIS A 4 12.93 5.50 -10.89
N THR A 5 12.71 4.60 -9.93
CA THR A 5 11.40 4.36 -9.31
C THR A 5 11.36 5.06 -7.97
N SER A 6 10.28 5.79 -7.70
CA SER A 6 10.04 6.46 -6.43
C SER A 6 8.64 6.12 -5.95
N GLU A 7 8.52 5.65 -4.72
CA GLU A 7 7.25 5.41 -4.06
C GLU A 7 7.25 6.08 -2.70
N SER A 8 6.11 6.61 -2.28
CA SER A 8 5.99 7.35 -1.04
C SER A 8 4.67 7.09 -0.35
N LEU A 9 4.73 7.03 0.97
CA LEU A 9 3.59 7.03 1.87
C LEU A 9 3.59 8.33 2.66
N LEU A 10 2.49 9.07 2.60
CA LEU A 10 2.25 10.24 3.43
C LEU A 10 1.13 9.93 4.41
N VAL A 11 1.33 10.23 5.69
CA VAL A 11 0.29 10.13 6.72
C VAL A 11 -0.02 11.53 7.22
N LEU A 12 -1.28 11.92 7.12
CA LEU A 12 -1.81 13.17 7.63
C LEU A 12 -2.67 12.84 8.84
N ARG A 13 -2.14 13.10 10.04
CA ARG A 13 -2.81 12.79 11.30
C ARG A 13 -4.21 13.40 11.36
N GLY A 14 -5.20 12.58 11.70
CA GLY A 14 -6.61 12.98 11.73
C GLY A 14 -7.27 13.20 10.37
N LEU A 15 -6.54 13.06 9.25
CA LEU A 15 -7.09 13.23 7.89
C LEU A 15 -7.08 11.93 7.10
N GLY A 16 -5.93 11.26 7.02
CA GLY A 16 -5.81 10.02 6.24
C GLY A 16 -4.41 9.72 5.75
N VAL A 17 -4.36 8.77 4.81
CA VAL A 17 -3.11 8.23 4.27
C VAL A 17 -3.11 8.42 2.75
N GLN A 18 -1.97 8.83 2.20
CA GLN A 18 -1.78 8.96 0.75
C GLN A 18 -0.64 8.06 0.27
N THR A 19 -0.91 7.21 -0.71
CA THR A 19 0.11 6.46 -1.43
C THR A 19 0.40 7.13 -2.78
N ARG A 20 1.66 7.09 -3.20
CA ARG A 20 2.09 7.57 -4.51
C ARG A 20 3.17 6.66 -5.07
N SER A 21 3.09 6.37 -6.36
CA SER A 21 4.07 5.51 -7.02
C SER A 21 4.43 6.10 -8.39
N GLN A 22 5.69 6.52 -8.61
CA GLN A 22 6.22 7.09 -9.86
C GLN A 22 7.35 6.21 -10.42
N GLY A 23 7.32 5.88 -11.71
CA GLY A 23 8.34 5.05 -12.38
C GLY A 23 7.80 4.37 -13.64
N PRO A 24 8.65 3.76 -14.49
CA PRO A 24 8.22 3.06 -15.70
C PRO A 24 7.15 2.01 -15.39
N GLY A 25 6.18 1.86 -16.29
CA GLY A 25 4.99 1.05 -16.09
C GLY A 25 5.31 -0.42 -15.83
N TYR A 26 5.16 -0.84 -14.58
CA TYR A 26 4.88 -2.22 -14.21
C TYR A 26 3.43 -2.24 -13.76
N LEU A 27 2.60 -3.03 -14.43
CA LEU A 27 1.23 -3.30 -14.02
C LEU A 27 1.28 -4.22 -12.79
N PHE A 28 1.60 -3.68 -11.62
CA PHE A 28 1.22 -4.32 -10.36
C PHE A 28 -0.28 -4.11 -10.18
N SER A 29 -1.06 -4.82 -10.99
CA SER A 29 -2.47 -5.06 -10.71
C SER A 29 -2.51 -6.03 -9.53
N SER A 30 -3.30 -5.73 -8.50
CA SER A 30 -3.56 -6.64 -7.38
C SER A 30 -4.04 -8.03 -7.84
N ARG A 31 -4.50 -8.16 -9.10
CA ARG A 31 -4.85 -9.42 -9.78
C ARG A 31 -3.69 -10.41 -9.97
N LEU A 32 -2.44 -10.02 -9.75
CA LEU A 32 -1.27 -10.90 -9.90
C LEU A 32 -0.67 -11.38 -8.57
N LEU A 33 -1.33 -11.14 -7.43
CA LEU A 33 -1.01 -11.96 -6.26
C LEU A 33 -1.26 -13.43 -6.64
N PRO A 34 -0.33 -14.38 -6.34
CA PRO A 34 -0.47 -15.80 -6.72
C PRO A 34 -1.62 -16.53 -5.99
N PHE A 35 -2.53 -15.79 -5.36
CA PHE A 35 -3.69 -16.27 -4.62
C PHE A 35 -5.02 -15.89 -5.30
N GLY A 36 -5.02 -15.63 -6.61
CA GLY A 36 -6.25 -15.59 -7.40
C GLY A 36 -6.88 -16.99 -7.51
N PRO A 37 -8.22 -17.11 -7.57
CA PRO A 37 -8.89 -18.40 -7.63
C PRO A 37 -8.47 -19.13 -8.92
N ALA A 38 -7.89 -20.31 -8.75
CA ALA A 38 -7.66 -21.22 -9.86
C ALA A 38 -9.02 -21.68 -10.42
N GLY A 39 -9.38 -21.23 -11.62
CA GLY A 39 -10.51 -21.79 -12.36
C GLY A 39 -11.11 -20.82 -13.37
N GLY A 40 -10.78 -21.01 -14.65
CA GLY A 40 -11.47 -20.30 -15.73
C GLY A 40 -10.72 -20.30 -17.05
N SER A 41 -10.86 -21.40 -17.79
CA SER A 41 -10.56 -21.49 -19.22
C SER A 41 -11.36 -20.44 -20.01
N GLY A 42 -10.70 -19.63 -20.84
CA GLY A 42 -11.37 -18.76 -21.81
C GLY A 42 -10.37 -17.85 -22.53
N GLY A 43 -10.23 -18.03 -23.84
CA GLY A 43 -9.17 -17.41 -24.63
C GLY A 43 -9.47 -16.04 -25.23
N GLY A 44 -8.54 -15.62 -26.08
CA GLY A 44 -8.77 -14.70 -27.19
C GLY A 44 -8.54 -13.21 -26.90
N GLY A 45 -7.93 -12.55 -27.88
CA GLY A 45 -8.15 -11.13 -28.15
C GLY A 45 -6.99 -10.22 -27.78
N GLY A 46 -6.27 -9.76 -28.81
CA GLY A 46 -5.28 -8.70 -28.67
C GLY A 46 -5.90 -7.32 -28.43
N GLY A 47 -5.04 -6.32 -28.47
CA GLY A 47 -5.47 -4.92 -28.40
C GLY A 47 -4.37 -4.07 -27.78
N GLY A 48 -3.65 -3.36 -28.64
CA GLY A 48 -2.73 -2.31 -28.22
C GLY A 48 -3.45 -1.24 -27.40
N GLY A 49 -2.72 -0.65 -26.47
CA GLY A 49 -3.15 0.48 -25.68
C GLY A 49 -1.94 1.14 -25.07
N GLY A 50 -1.30 2.03 -25.84
CA GLY A 50 -0.39 3.01 -25.27
C GLY A 50 -1.14 3.82 -24.22
N GLY A 51 -0.54 4.02 -23.05
CA GLY A 51 -1.22 4.73 -21.96
C GLY A 51 -0.30 5.03 -20.81
N GLY A 52 0.37 6.19 -20.89
CA GLY A 52 0.72 7.03 -19.76
C GLY A 52 1.62 6.44 -18.68
N GLY A 53 2.87 6.92 -18.63
CA GLY A 53 3.66 6.96 -17.40
C GLY A 53 3.03 7.89 -16.36
N GLY A 54 1.85 7.53 -15.87
CA GLY A 54 1.10 8.25 -14.85
C GLY A 54 1.29 7.54 -13.52
N GLY A 55 2.20 8.06 -12.68
CA GLY A 55 2.31 7.55 -11.33
C GLY A 55 0.99 7.71 -10.57
N GLY A 56 0.44 6.60 -10.05
CA GLY A 56 -0.82 6.61 -9.33
C GLY A 56 -0.67 7.35 -7.98
N ARG A 57 -1.64 8.21 -7.66
CA ARG A 57 -1.83 8.78 -6.31
C ARG A 57 -3.17 8.32 -5.78
N ARG A 58 -3.21 7.88 -4.52
CA ARG A 58 -4.44 7.45 -3.87
C ARG A 58 -4.48 7.99 -2.46
N PHE A 59 -5.57 8.66 -2.10
CA PHE A 59 -5.84 9.10 -0.74
C PHE A 59 -6.90 8.19 -0.11
N ILE A 60 -6.68 7.80 1.14
CA ILE A 60 -7.56 6.96 1.96
C ILE A 60 -7.90 7.78 3.21
N PRO A 61 -9.16 8.20 3.39
CA PRO A 61 -9.61 8.88 4.60
C PRO A 61 -9.33 8.07 5.87
N VAL A 62 -8.99 8.73 6.98
CA VAL A 62 -8.63 8.05 8.23
C VAL A 62 -9.76 7.20 8.79
N ASP A 63 -11.01 7.62 8.65
CA ASP A 63 -12.21 6.87 9.05
C ASP A 63 -12.40 5.57 8.24
N LYS A 64 -11.77 5.49 7.05
CA LYS A 64 -11.76 4.30 6.21
C LYS A 64 -10.57 3.40 6.44
N VAL A 65 -9.52 3.85 7.14
CA VAL A 65 -8.38 3.00 7.48
C VAL A 65 -8.77 2.10 8.66
N ARG A 66 -8.91 0.80 8.41
CA ARG A 66 -9.14 -0.18 9.48
C ARG A 66 -7.84 -0.52 10.20
N ASP A 67 -6.82 -0.90 9.43
CA ASP A 67 -5.50 -1.21 9.97
C ASP A 67 -4.40 -1.10 8.91
N VAL A 68 -3.16 -1.07 9.38
CA VAL A 68 -1.95 -1.14 8.55
C VAL A 68 -1.12 -2.32 9.03
N LEU A 69 -0.85 -3.25 8.13
CA LEU A 69 -0.22 -4.53 8.43
C LEU A 69 1.08 -4.71 7.66
N ILE A 70 2.01 -5.46 8.25
CA ILE A 70 3.15 -6.02 7.54
C ILE A 70 2.77 -7.45 7.16
N ASN A 71 2.73 -7.74 5.86
CA ASN A 71 2.51 -9.08 5.34
C ASN A 71 3.83 -9.70 4.89
N GLU A 72 4.08 -10.95 5.26
CA GLU A 72 5.21 -11.74 4.79
C GLU A 72 4.75 -12.65 3.63
N ALA A 73 5.53 -12.73 2.56
CA ALA A 73 5.29 -13.72 1.51
C ALA A 73 6.60 -14.29 0.97
N PHE A 74 6.55 -15.55 0.54
CA PHE A 74 7.66 -16.24 -0.10
C PHE A 74 7.60 -16.03 -1.62
N LEU A 75 8.72 -15.59 -2.22
CA LEU A 75 8.92 -15.60 -3.67
C LEU A 75 10.11 -16.51 -3.99
N GLY A 76 9.82 -17.75 -4.35
CA GLY A 76 10.84 -18.80 -4.43
C GLY A 76 11.42 -19.08 -3.04
N PHE A 77 12.69 -18.74 -2.83
CA PHE A 77 13.40 -18.86 -1.55
C PHE A 77 13.58 -17.52 -0.81
N GLU A 78 13.10 -16.42 -1.37
CA GLU A 78 13.22 -15.09 -0.78
C GLU A 78 11.98 -14.78 0.07
N VAL A 79 12.18 -14.26 1.28
CA VAL A 79 11.10 -13.71 2.13
C VAL A 79 10.96 -12.23 1.82
N ARG A 80 9.76 -11.82 1.38
CA ARG A 80 9.42 -10.42 1.11
C ARG A 80 8.41 -9.88 2.11
N TYR A 81 8.61 -8.63 2.47
CA TYR A 81 7.79 -7.89 3.42
C TYR A 81 6.99 -6.81 2.68
N TYR A 82 5.68 -6.83 2.83
CA TYR A 82 4.77 -5.87 2.20
C TYR A 82 4.06 -5.07 3.27
N LEU A 83 4.09 -3.74 3.14
CA LEU A 83 3.20 -2.88 3.91
C LEU A 83 1.86 -2.80 3.19
N VAL A 84 0.78 -3.18 3.87
CA VAL A 84 -0.58 -3.16 3.34
C VAL A 84 -1.50 -2.35 4.24
N ILE A 85 -2.46 -1.64 3.62
CA ILE A 85 -3.51 -0.92 4.32
C ILE A 85 -4.83 -1.65 4.06
N VAL A 86 -5.52 -1.99 5.14
CA VAL A 86 -6.87 -2.54 5.11
C VAL A 86 -7.85 -1.37 5.09
N VAL A 87 -8.64 -1.26 4.03
CA VAL A 87 -9.60 -0.17 3.84
C VAL A 87 -11.02 -0.70 4.00
N GLU A 88 -11.83 0.02 4.77
CA GLU A 88 -13.25 -0.30 4.90
C GLU A 88 -13.98 -0.14 3.56
N GLY A 89 -14.77 -1.16 3.22
CA GLY A 89 -15.58 -1.16 2.00
C GLY A 89 -14.82 -1.54 0.74
N GLU A 90 -13.54 -1.91 0.86
CA GLU A 90 -12.73 -2.42 -0.23
C GLU A 90 -12.45 -3.91 -0.06
N GLU A 91 -12.62 -4.69 -1.13
CA GLU A 91 -12.33 -6.13 -1.14
C GLU A 91 -10.83 -6.40 -1.27
N GLU A 92 -10.08 -5.45 -1.85
CA GLU A 92 -8.64 -5.58 -2.09
C GLU A 92 -7.81 -4.78 -1.09
N LEU A 93 -6.67 -5.33 -0.71
CA LEU A 93 -5.70 -4.63 0.14
C LEU A 93 -4.90 -3.61 -0.66
N VAL A 94 -4.60 -2.47 -0.03
CA VAL A 94 -3.74 -1.45 -0.64
C VAL A 94 -2.29 -1.73 -0.30
N VAL A 95 -1.50 -2.16 -1.28
CA VAL A 95 -0.05 -2.30 -1.14
C VAL A 95 0.63 -0.94 -1.28
N VAL A 96 1.45 -0.55 -0.31
CA VAL A 96 2.02 0.80 -0.24
C VAL A 96 3.23 1.03 -1.16
N PHE A 97 4.14 0.05 -1.23
CA PHE A 97 5.37 0.11 -2.02
C PHE A 97 5.47 -1.08 -2.99
N PRO A 98 4.51 -1.22 -3.93
CA PRO A 98 4.40 -2.40 -4.77
C PRO A 98 5.60 -2.65 -5.68
N ARG A 99 6.45 -1.63 -5.92
CA ARG A 99 7.61 -1.75 -6.83
C ARG A 99 8.96 -1.73 -6.12
N LEU A 100 9.12 -0.89 -5.09
CA LEU A 100 10.37 -0.78 -4.35
C LEU A 100 10.62 -1.99 -3.44
N LEU A 101 9.54 -2.64 -2.97
CA LEU A 101 9.59 -3.78 -2.07
C LEU A 101 10.69 -3.66 -1.00
N PRO A 102 10.65 -2.61 -0.15
CA PRO A 102 11.74 -2.34 0.78
C PRO A 102 11.95 -3.52 1.73
N GLY A 103 13.19 -3.72 2.17
CA GLY A 103 13.52 -4.76 3.14
C GLY A 103 12.85 -4.55 4.50
N ARG A 104 12.80 -5.62 5.31
CA ARG A 104 12.10 -5.69 6.60
C ARG A 104 12.27 -4.46 7.49
N ARG A 105 13.53 -4.01 7.70
CA ARG A 105 13.83 -2.89 8.62
C ARG A 105 13.14 -1.60 8.20
N THR A 106 13.11 -1.32 6.90
CA THR A 106 12.46 -0.12 6.35
C THR A 106 10.94 -0.24 6.48
N VAL A 107 10.38 -1.40 6.11
CA VAL A 107 8.93 -1.65 6.23
C VAL A 107 8.46 -1.52 7.68
N GLU A 108 9.22 -2.09 8.62
CA GLU A 108 8.93 -2.02 10.06
C GLU A 108 8.99 -0.59 10.60
N ALA A 109 10.02 0.18 10.22
CA ALA A 109 10.14 1.58 10.63
C ALA A 109 8.97 2.43 10.12
N VAL A 110 8.57 2.25 8.85
CA VAL A 110 7.42 2.94 8.28
C VAL A 110 6.13 2.50 8.98
N TRP A 111 5.93 1.21 9.21
CA TRP A 111 4.75 0.69 9.92
C TRP A 111 4.61 1.30 11.32
N ARG A 112 5.69 1.35 12.10
CA ARG A 112 5.69 2.01 13.43
C ARG A 112 5.31 3.47 13.32
N GLY A 113 5.90 4.21 12.39
CA GLY A 113 5.57 5.63 12.16
C GLY A 113 4.11 5.86 11.78
N VAL A 114 3.57 5.04 10.87
CA VAL A 114 2.17 5.13 10.43
C VAL A 114 1.22 4.84 11.59
N ARG A 115 1.46 3.76 12.35
CA ARG A 115 0.66 3.41 13.51
C ARG A 115 0.71 4.51 14.58
N GLY A 116 1.87 5.12 14.81
CA GLY A 116 2.01 6.27 15.70
C GLY A 116 1.13 7.45 15.25
N CYS A 117 1.18 7.80 13.96
CA CYS A 117 0.34 8.87 13.42
C CYS A 117 -1.17 8.56 13.45
N LEU A 118 -1.58 7.30 13.30
CA LEU A 118 -2.99 6.92 13.25
C LEU A 118 -3.63 6.68 14.62
N TYR A 119 -2.89 6.10 15.56
CA TYR A 119 -3.46 5.57 16.80
C TYR A 119 -2.89 6.17 18.09
N GLU A 120 -1.70 6.79 18.06
CA GLU A 120 -1.19 7.43 19.27
C GLU A 120 -1.92 8.76 19.49
N PRO A 121 -2.23 9.11 20.75
CA PRO A 121 -2.89 10.37 21.09
C PRO A 121 -1.96 11.57 20.84
N GLU A 122 -2.55 12.72 20.52
CA GLU A 122 -1.80 13.99 20.39
C GLU A 122 -1.06 14.26 21.71
N PRO A 123 0.28 14.39 21.71
CA PRO A 123 1.01 14.75 22.92
C PRO A 123 0.57 16.16 23.33
N GLY A 124 -0.32 16.25 24.31
CA GLY A 124 -0.85 17.51 24.83
C GLY A 124 -2.37 17.63 24.89
N ARG A 125 -3.16 16.68 24.36
CA ARG A 125 -4.60 16.67 24.63
C ARG A 125 -4.84 16.16 26.05
N ARG A 126 -4.92 17.08 27.02
CA ARG A 126 -5.43 16.75 28.36
C ARG A 126 -6.78 16.08 28.17
N VAL A 127 -6.90 14.86 28.69
CA VAL A 127 -8.17 14.17 28.77
C VAL A 127 -8.93 14.89 29.87
N ASP A 128 -9.79 15.83 29.48
CA ASP A 128 -10.68 16.50 30.41
C ASP A 128 -11.68 15.44 30.89
N GLY A 129 -11.34 14.81 32.02
CA GLY A 129 -12.20 13.85 32.68
C GLY A 129 -13.49 14.55 33.13
N LYS A 130 -14.61 14.13 32.55
CA LYS A 130 -15.91 14.22 33.21
C LYS A 130 -16.33 12.80 33.56
N GLY A 131 -16.44 12.57 34.88
CA GLY A 131 -17.01 11.36 35.46
C GLY A 131 -18.52 11.36 35.42
#